data_AF-A0A7Y4Y0K9-F1
#
_entry.id   AF-A0A7Y4Y0K9-F1
#
_cell.length_a   1.000
_cell.length_b   1.000
_cell.length_c   1.000
_cell.angle_alpha   90.00
_cell.angle_beta   90.00
_cell.angle_gamma   90.00
#
_symmetry.space_group_name_H-M   'P 1'
#
loop_
_entity.id
_entity.type
_entity.pdbx_description
1 polymer ?
#
loop_
_entity_poly.entity_id
_entity_poly.type
_entity_poly.pdbx_seq_one_letter_code
_entity_poly.pdbx_strand_id
1 'polypeptide(L)'
;MKDSTNPRHRARTLRRTSLALALALLAPSLPSLAANCLAYNPANKANKLYLLYPTASMAYPSFGFSAASATNPAAPFSAADLPSYTGTTTALRDAVTHVVELDYCEFNVQVIPTSSLPPTTFPRRSTVAVTTASDVADGYLFGLAQAVDTGDATAVDYSYVWGGTYQAWTGGPGGALNGANSTLDRWANSIGGTAAHEAGHNYGLAHNTTLAPGEDIYQHHIMPAGGSLTAENRAGYRRHFSDGEFSTLASNLGLSLQTMWNWDMVNPNAAAAHSLDMTVLYPSATPPVIAWSFNGCSSPWINPTVIGPTGPSQVFQGGTYYPYTLRWSTPNPGSCVGTPGQAPGGVLFHIGATFTTVNFSLSTLNPIVIKDVILKNAANVAMALNPRLHAFDAGTLDTAGGRLNLGVFNLAAVPLQLNNLQARELPRVVALDQMVRGGRIADFTGMPFDPWPNTTRTLVDKATLEPGKALSLQIARLDQPRHVYEVITADDCLKALSDRISGGPDTTDCFPGTNIDLFPSTTMYFTGDTVDPNATYWNPELRKYVRGPLASRTYYQMSGRRLDVNQNGIDDFIDRQPKAVKP
;
A
#
# COMPACT_ATOMS: atom_id res chain seq x y z
N MET A 1 -18.57 -67.01 -24.54
CA MET A 1 -18.20 -67.83 -23.34
C MET A 1 -16.79 -67.42 -22.96
N LYS A 2 -16.65 -66.33 -22.20
CA LYS A 2 -16.63 -66.21 -20.72
C LYS A 2 -15.23 -66.44 -20.12
N ASP A 3 -14.61 -65.28 -19.88
CA ASP A 3 -13.60 -64.89 -18.88
C ASP A 3 -13.54 -65.69 -17.58
N SER A 4 -12.32 -65.82 -17.02
CA SER A 4 -11.83 -64.91 -15.96
C SER A 4 -10.62 -65.53 -15.26
N THR A 5 -9.50 -64.81 -15.20
CA THR A 5 -8.28 -65.21 -14.48
C THR A 5 -7.97 -64.25 -13.33
N ASN A 6 -7.49 -64.87 -12.26
CA ASN A 6 -7.21 -64.40 -10.92
C ASN A 6 -5.86 -63.66 -10.82
N PRO A 7 -5.71 -62.55 -10.07
CA PRO A 7 -4.39 -62.01 -9.76
C PRO A 7 -3.96 -62.32 -8.31
N ARG A 8 -2.83 -63.02 -8.18
CA ARG A 8 -2.02 -63.07 -6.96
C ARG A 8 -0.89 -62.04 -7.00
N HIS A 9 -0.54 -61.57 -5.81
CA HIS A 9 0.70 -60.92 -5.39
C HIS A 9 0.92 -59.45 -5.77
N ARG A 10 0.86 -58.59 -4.75
CA ARG A 10 1.97 -57.68 -4.35
C ARG A 10 1.71 -57.07 -2.97
N ALA A 11 2.27 -57.70 -1.95
CA ALA A 11 2.64 -57.07 -0.69
C ALA A 11 4.14 -56.83 -0.74
N ARG A 12 4.58 -55.56 -0.83
CA ARG A 12 5.90 -54.99 -0.47
C ARG A 12 6.08 -53.65 -1.18
N THR A 13 5.73 -52.56 -0.49
CA THR A 13 6.48 -51.30 -0.32
C THR A 13 5.54 -50.20 0.20
N LEU A 14 5.19 -50.30 1.49
CA LEU A 14 4.70 -49.17 2.28
C LEU A 14 5.87 -48.73 3.15
N ARG A 15 6.63 -47.74 2.68
CA ARG A 15 7.56 -46.87 3.43
C ARG A 15 8.36 -46.07 2.40
N ARG A 16 8.39 -44.74 2.59
CA ARG A 16 9.10 -43.68 1.82
C ARG A 16 8.25 -42.95 0.78
N THR A 17 7.39 -42.04 1.25
CA THR A 17 7.12 -40.71 0.64
C THR A 17 6.22 -39.91 1.58
N SER A 18 6.71 -39.58 2.76
CA SER A 18 6.03 -38.66 3.69
C SER A 18 7.08 -37.92 4.52
N LEU A 19 8.01 -37.24 3.84
CA LEU A 19 9.01 -36.39 4.49
C LEU A 19 9.51 -35.31 3.51
N ALA A 20 8.59 -34.54 2.92
CA ALA A 20 8.91 -33.33 2.15
C ALA A 20 7.79 -32.28 2.21
N LEU A 21 6.85 -32.41 3.15
CA LEU A 21 5.71 -31.51 3.35
C LEU A 21 5.57 -31.19 4.85
N ALA A 22 6.68 -30.80 5.48
CA ALA A 22 6.72 -30.30 6.86
C ALA A 22 7.90 -29.34 7.12
N LEU A 23 8.62 -28.93 6.06
CA LEU A 23 9.76 -28.00 6.14
C LEU A 23 9.48 -26.64 5.45
N ALA A 24 8.21 -26.35 5.16
CA ALA A 24 7.76 -25.05 4.62
C ALA A 24 6.92 -24.23 5.63
N LEU A 25 6.81 -24.69 6.89
CA LEU A 25 6.00 -24.04 7.94
C LEU A 25 6.84 -23.44 9.08
N LEU A 26 8.15 -23.32 8.88
CA LEU A 26 9.06 -22.60 9.77
C LEU A 26 9.93 -21.69 8.92
N ALA A 27 9.30 -20.73 8.23
CA ALA A 27 10.02 -19.54 7.84
C ALA A 27 10.30 -18.76 9.13
N PRO A 28 11.56 -18.59 9.57
CA PRO A 28 11.84 -17.63 10.63
C PRO A 28 11.31 -16.27 10.16
N SER A 29 10.56 -15.59 11.03
CA SER A 29 10.23 -14.19 10.86
C SER A 29 11.52 -13.44 10.53
N LEU A 30 11.59 -12.89 9.31
CA LEU A 30 12.68 -12.00 8.96
C LEU A 30 12.67 -10.84 9.98
N PRO A 31 13.84 -10.41 10.48
CA PRO A 31 13.90 -9.29 11.43
C PRO A 31 13.19 -8.07 10.84
N SER A 32 12.26 -7.48 11.61
CA SER A 32 11.27 -6.51 11.13
C SER A 32 11.84 -5.15 10.75
N LEU A 33 13.11 -4.88 11.08
CA LEU A 33 13.88 -3.71 10.64
C LEU A 33 14.42 -3.82 9.20
N ALA A 34 14.17 -4.94 8.50
CA ALA A 34 14.61 -5.14 7.11
C ALA A 34 13.57 -4.68 6.06
N ALA A 35 12.32 -4.48 6.46
CA ALA A 35 11.29 -3.95 5.58
C ALA A 35 11.55 -2.45 5.37
N ASN A 36 11.89 -2.05 4.16
CA ASN A 36 11.90 -0.64 3.78
C ASN A 36 10.61 -0.36 3.02
N CYS A 37 9.92 0.73 3.36
CA CYS A 37 8.77 1.11 2.57
C CYS A 37 9.20 1.65 1.22
N LEU A 38 9.01 0.82 0.19
CA LEU A 38 9.48 1.09 -1.16
C LEU A 38 8.71 2.24 -1.84
N ALA A 39 7.57 2.66 -1.29
CA ALA A 39 6.80 3.83 -1.75
C ALA A 39 7.12 5.14 -0.99
N TYR A 40 8.12 5.14 -0.10
CA TYR A 40 8.41 6.30 0.75
C TYR A 40 9.28 7.35 0.03
N ASN A 41 8.64 8.39 -0.54
CA ASN A 41 9.31 9.66 -0.86
C ASN A 41 8.82 10.76 0.10
N PRO A 42 9.53 11.04 1.20
CA PRO A 42 9.04 11.92 2.25
C PRO A 42 8.90 13.39 1.82
N ALA A 43 9.68 13.84 0.84
CA ALA A 43 9.82 15.26 0.52
C ALA A 43 8.55 15.89 -0.06
N ASN A 44 7.63 15.09 -0.60
CA ASN A 44 6.46 15.58 -1.33
C ASN A 44 5.12 15.34 -0.61
N LYS A 45 5.15 14.79 0.61
CA LYS A 45 3.91 14.44 1.32
C LYS A 45 3.31 15.65 2.05
N ALA A 46 2.02 15.89 1.84
CA ALA A 46 1.34 17.09 2.33
C ALA A 46 1.12 17.07 3.85
N ASN A 47 0.82 15.90 4.42
CA ASN A 47 0.58 15.74 5.85
C ASN A 47 1.87 15.43 6.60
N LYS A 48 2.00 15.91 7.84
CA LYS A 48 3.15 15.63 8.72
C LYS A 48 2.72 14.90 9.99
N LEU A 49 3.41 13.82 10.32
CA LEU A 49 3.31 13.15 11.62
C LEU A 49 4.62 13.33 12.36
N TYR A 50 4.61 14.17 13.39
CA TYR A 50 5.78 14.44 14.21
C TYR A 50 5.82 13.46 15.38
N LEU A 51 6.93 12.72 15.49
CA LEU A 51 7.25 11.95 16.69
C LEU A 51 8.18 12.79 17.55
N LEU A 52 7.62 13.39 18.58
CA LEU A 52 8.35 14.24 19.52
C LEU A 52 8.97 13.35 20.59
N TYR A 53 10.30 13.34 20.66
CA TYR A 53 11.12 12.68 21.67
C TYR A 53 11.84 13.74 22.51
N PRO A 54 11.21 14.27 23.58
CA PRO A 54 11.81 15.32 24.39
C PRO A 54 13.13 14.86 25.00
N THR A 55 14.12 15.75 25.06
CA THR A 55 15.40 15.48 25.76
C THR A 55 15.39 15.98 27.21
N ALA A 56 14.40 16.81 27.54
CA ALA A 56 14.08 17.28 28.87
C ALA A 56 12.57 17.51 28.96
N SER A 57 12.05 17.62 30.18
CA SER A 57 10.65 17.98 30.42
C SER A 57 10.31 19.29 29.69
N MET A 58 9.25 19.30 28.89
CA MET A 58 8.87 20.47 28.09
C MET A 58 7.37 20.72 28.09
N ALA A 59 6.97 21.99 27.91
CA ALA A 59 5.56 22.35 27.83
C ALA A 59 4.89 21.63 26.64
N TYR A 60 3.70 21.09 26.88
CA TYR A 60 2.90 20.36 25.90
C TYR A 60 1.40 20.66 26.14
N PRO A 61 0.51 20.46 25.15
CA PRO A 61 -0.93 20.59 25.41
C PRO A 61 -1.40 19.65 26.51
N SER A 62 -2.20 20.17 27.44
CA SER A 62 -2.84 19.39 28.50
C SER A 62 -4.15 18.80 28.00
N PHE A 63 -4.26 17.47 28.02
CA PHE A 63 -5.48 16.69 27.78
C PHE A 63 -5.40 15.42 28.64
N GLY A 64 -6.54 14.82 28.98
CA GLY A 64 -6.59 13.66 29.87
C GLY A 64 -7.83 13.65 30.78
N PHE A 65 -8.11 12.50 31.37
CA PHE A 65 -9.29 12.29 32.21
C PHE A 65 -9.06 12.62 33.69
N SER A 66 -7.79 12.77 34.08
CA SER A 66 -7.37 12.90 35.48
C SER A 66 -6.07 13.71 35.57
N ALA A 67 -5.77 14.25 36.75
CA ALA A 67 -4.50 14.92 37.02
C ALA A 67 -3.28 13.95 37.03
N ALA A 68 -3.52 12.64 37.11
CA ALA A 68 -2.49 11.60 37.05
C ALA A 68 -2.13 11.18 35.61
N SER A 69 -3.04 11.31 34.63
CA SER A 69 -2.77 11.12 33.18
C SER A 69 -2.28 12.42 32.53
N ALA A 70 -1.55 13.27 33.26
CA ALA A 70 -1.17 14.58 32.76
C ALA A 70 -0.21 14.46 31.56
N THR A 71 -0.65 14.93 30.40
CA THR A 71 0.17 14.99 29.17
C THR A 71 1.11 16.20 29.13
N ASN A 72 1.04 17.07 30.13
CA ASN A 72 1.86 18.27 30.27
C ASN A 72 2.47 18.33 31.67
N PRO A 73 3.80 18.50 31.78
CA PRO A 73 4.78 18.58 30.69
C PRO A 73 5.02 17.23 30.00
N ALA A 74 5.43 17.27 28.74
CA ALA A 74 5.94 16.09 28.06
C ALA A 74 7.29 15.69 28.65
N ALA A 75 7.34 14.47 29.21
CA ALA A 75 8.51 13.90 29.85
C ALA A 75 9.61 13.53 28.83
N PRO A 76 10.89 13.50 29.25
CA PRO A 76 11.97 13.07 28.38
C PRO A 76 11.82 11.61 27.91
N PHE A 77 12.40 11.31 26.76
CA PHE A 77 12.54 9.95 26.25
C PHE A 77 13.97 9.46 26.50
N SER A 78 14.12 8.42 27.33
CA SER A 78 15.43 7.88 27.71
C SER A 78 15.38 6.37 27.93
N ALA A 79 16.27 5.63 27.26
CA ALA A 79 16.44 4.19 27.52
C ALA A 79 16.84 3.88 28.97
N ALA A 80 17.43 4.84 29.70
CA ALA A 80 17.79 4.66 31.10
C ALA A 80 16.57 4.46 32.01
N ASP A 81 15.39 4.93 31.59
CA ASP A 81 14.14 4.76 32.32
C ASP A 81 13.51 3.37 32.06
N LEU A 82 14.08 2.60 31.14
CA LEU A 82 13.62 1.27 30.71
C LEU A 82 14.69 0.22 31.05
N PRO A 83 14.91 -0.12 32.34
CA PRO A 83 16.01 -0.99 32.78
C PRO A 83 16.02 -2.39 32.15
N SER A 84 14.91 -2.85 31.59
CA SER A 84 14.88 -4.14 30.91
C SER A 84 15.41 -4.06 29.48
N TYR A 85 15.45 -2.88 28.85
CA TYR A 85 16.08 -2.63 27.57
C TYR A 85 17.58 -2.36 27.74
N THR A 86 18.42 -3.04 26.96
CA THR A 86 19.89 -3.00 27.10
C THR A 86 20.60 -2.22 25.99
N GLY A 87 19.84 -1.64 25.05
CA GLY A 87 20.38 -0.84 23.95
C GLY A 87 20.47 0.66 24.27
N THR A 88 20.69 1.48 23.25
CA THR A 88 20.82 2.94 23.40
C THR A 88 19.49 3.66 23.17
N THR A 89 19.34 4.85 23.75
CA THR A 89 18.18 5.74 23.51
C THR A 89 18.03 6.06 22.02
N THR A 90 19.12 6.34 21.32
CA THR A 90 19.12 6.63 19.88
C THR A 90 18.62 5.43 19.07
N ALA A 91 19.14 4.23 19.32
CA ALA A 91 18.71 3.03 18.59
C ALA A 91 17.22 2.74 18.82
N LEU A 92 16.73 2.89 20.06
CA LEU A 92 15.32 2.69 20.35
C LEU A 92 14.44 3.73 19.67
N ARG A 93 14.81 5.01 19.74
CA ARG A 93 14.10 6.10 19.06
C ARG A 93 13.99 5.84 17.55
N ASP A 94 15.11 5.52 16.92
CA ASP A 94 15.17 5.32 15.47
C ASP A 94 14.34 4.09 15.07
N ALA A 95 14.33 3.02 15.88
CA ALA A 95 13.49 1.85 15.65
C ALA A 95 11.99 2.12 15.88
N VAL A 96 11.63 2.88 16.92
CA VAL A 96 10.23 3.32 17.15
C VAL A 96 9.74 4.18 15.98
N THR A 97 10.57 5.13 15.52
CA THR A 97 10.25 5.93 14.34
C THR A 97 10.07 5.07 13.11
N HIS A 98 10.93 4.07 12.89
CA HIS A 98 10.82 3.17 11.76
C HIS A 98 9.53 2.35 11.77
N VAL A 99 9.07 1.88 12.95
CA VAL A 99 7.77 1.20 13.08
C VAL A 99 6.65 2.11 12.60
N VAL A 100 6.57 3.35 13.08
CA VAL A 100 5.53 4.30 12.66
C VAL A 100 5.67 4.68 11.19
N GLU A 101 6.90 4.85 10.69
CA GLU A 101 7.16 5.08 9.27
C GLU A 101 6.55 3.98 8.41
N LEU A 102 6.77 2.71 8.74
CA LEU A 102 6.21 1.59 7.99
C LEU A 102 4.68 1.55 8.03
N ASP A 103 4.06 1.87 9.16
CA ASP A 103 2.58 1.92 9.27
C ASP A 103 1.97 2.98 8.37
N TYR A 104 2.68 4.11 8.21
CA TYR A 104 2.14 5.27 7.52
C TYR A 104 2.68 5.49 6.11
N CYS A 105 3.65 4.69 5.67
CA CYS A 105 4.43 5.03 4.48
C CYS A 105 3.62 4.98 3.17
N GLU A 106 2.55 4.19 3.11
CA GLU A 106 1.67 4.10 1.94
C GLU A 106 0.69 5.26 1.85
N PHE A 107 0.52 6.05 2.92
CA PHE A 107 -0.34 7.23 2.96
C PHE A 107 0.43 8.50 2.66
N ASN A 108 -0.24 9.57 2.23
CA ASN A 108 0.35 10.89 1.96
C ASN A 108 0.69 11.66 3.26
N VAL A 109 1.42 11.00 4.17
CA VAL A 109 1.98 11.57 5.40
C VAL A 109 3.48 11.26 5.52
N GLN A 110 4.25 12.27 5.92
CA GLN A 110 5.66 12.15 6.25
C GLN A 110 5.83 12.03 7.76
N VAL A 111 6.49 10.97 8.22
CA VAL A 111 6.87 10.82 9.63
C VAL A 111 8.18 11.55 9.87
N ILE A 112 8.23 12.37 10.93
CA ILE A 112 9.38 13.22 11.25
C ILE A 112 9.72 13.06 12.73
N PRO A 113 10.86 12.44 13.08
CA PRO A 113 11.35 12.48 14.45
C PRO A 113 11.86 13.89 14.79
N THR A 114 11.50 14.40 15.97
CA THR A 114 11.94 15.71 16.47
C THR A 114 12.16 15.65 17.98
N SER A 115 12.99 16.55 18.53
CA SER A 115 13.18 16.71 19.98
C SER A 115 12.59 18.01 20.53
N SER A 116 11.96 18.80 19.66
CA SER A 116 11.29 20.07 19.98
C SER A 116 9.92 20.13 19.32
N LEU A 117 9.02 20.95 19.87
CA LEU A 117 7.70 21.16 19.28
C LEU A 117 7.83 21.56 17.80
N PRO A 118 7.06 20.94 16.91
CA PRO A 118 7.17 21.17 15.49
C PRO A 118 6.70 22.58 15.11
N PRO A 119 7.22 23.14 13.99
CA PRO A 119 6.76 24.43 13.50
C PRO A 119 5.30 24.35 13.05
N THR A 120 4.59 25.48 13.16
CA THR A 120 3.18 25.60 12.74
C THR A 120 3.00 25.79 11.22
N THR A 121 4.06 25.56 10.44
CA THR A 121 4.13 25.89 9.00
C THR A 121 3.33 24.97 8.09
N PHE A 122 2.92 23.80 8.56
CA PHE A 122 2.12 22.86 7.78
C PHE A 122 0.68 22.87 8.28
N PRO A 123 -0.31 23.03 7.38
CA PRO A 123 -1.73 23.05 7.74
C PRO A 123 -2.09 21.78 8.49
N ARG A 124 -2.05 20.59 7.86
CA ARG A 124 -2.41 19.30 8.49
C ARG A 124 -1.19 18.58 9.07
N ARG A 125 -1.15 18.46 10.41
CA ARG A 125 -0.09 17.80 11.18
C ARG A 125 -0.65 17.13 12.43
N SER A 126 -0.08 15.99 12.79
CA SER A 126 -0.27 15.35 14.10
C SER A 126 1.07 15.33 14.83
N THR A 127 1.05 15.54 16.15
CA THR A 127 2.23 15.44 17.01
C THR A 127 2.00 14.41 18.10
N VAL A 128 2.85 13.38 18.13
CA VAL A 128 2.82 12.36 19.19
C VAL A 128 4.03 12.58 20.10
N ALA A 129 3.79 12.95 21.36
CA ALA A 129 4.83 12.99 22.38
C ALA A 129 5.13 11.56 22.84
N VAL A 130 6.27 11.03 22.39
CA VAL A 130 6.74 9.70 22.77
C VAL A 130 7.71 9.83 23.94
N THR A 131 7.30 9.33 25.11
CA THR A 131 8.05 9.50 26.36
C THR A 131 8.37 8.15 27.02
N THR A 132 9.28 8.14 27.97
CA THR A 132 9.57 6.97 28.83
C THR A 132 8.96 7.10 30.22
N ALA A 133 8.05 8.06 30.42
CA ALA A 133 7.19 8.11 31.61
C ALA A 133 6.22 6.92 31.65
N SER A 134 5.67 6.66 32.83
CA SER A 134 4.73 5.57 33.08
C SER A 134 3.44 6.10 33.68
N ASP A 135 2.31 5.61 33.20
CA ASP A 135 0.97 5.92 33.73
C ASP A 135 0.27 4.67 34.29
N VAL A 136 0.93 4.04 35.25
CA VAL A 136 0.38 2.88 35.99
C VAL A 136 -0.73 3.31 36.95
N ALA A 137 -0.70 4.56 37.43
CA ALA A 137 -1.63 5.07 38.43
C ALA A 137 -3.08 5.16 37.92
N ASP A 138 -3.28 5.39 36.62
CA ASP A 138 -4.60 5.49 35.99
C ASP A 138 -5.06 4.24 35.23
N GLY A 139 -4.51 3.07 35.58
CA GLY A 139 -4.96 1.78 35.05
C GLY A 139 -4.18 1.26 33.84
N TYR A 140 -2.90 1.63 33.75
CA TYR A 140 -1.95 1.24 32.69
C TYR A 140 -2.30 1.83 31.32
N LEU A 141 -2.36 3.15 31.22
CA LEU A 141 -2.44 3.81 29.91
C LEU A 141 -1.09 3.70 29.16
N PHE A 142 -1.17 3.31 27.89
CA PHE A 142 0.00 3.18 27.02
C PHE A 142 0.15 4.40 26.11
N GLY A 143 -0.97 4.95 25.64
CA GLY A 143 -1.06 6.18 24.90
C GLY A 143 -2.36 6.90 25.25
N LEU A 144 -2.55 8.07 24.64
CA LEU A 144 -3.77 8.85 24.68
C LEU A 144 -3.75 9.82 23.50
N ALA A 145 -4.81 9.83 22.71
CA ALA A 145 -5.05 10.87 21.71
C ALA A 145 -5.91 12.00 22.29
N GLN A 146 -5.63 13.25 21.90
CA GLN A 146 -6.44 14.39 22.28
C GLN A 146 -7.86 14.24 21.74
N ALA A 147 -8.01 13.80 20.49
CA ALA A 147 -9.28 13.59 19.85
C ALA A 147 -9.29 12.42 18.85
N VAL A 148 -10.48 11.91 18.56
CA VAL A 148 -10.75 11.10 17.35
C VAL A 148 -11.30 12.01 16.26
N ASP A 149 -10.52 12.26 15.21
CA ASP A 149 -10.84 13.27 14.20
C ASP A 149 -11.62 12.69 13.01
N THR A 150 -12.88 12.29 13.26
CA THR A 150 -13.72 11.75 12.18
C THR A 150 -14.25 12.88 11.30
N GLY A 151 -13.60 13.08 10.15
CA GLY A 151 -14.04 14.05 9.15
C GLY A 151 -13.68 15.51 9.45
N ASP A 152 -12.68 15.77 10.30
CA ASP A 152 -12.36 17.12 10.75
C ASP A 152 -11.45 17.92 9.78
N ALA A 153 -11.78 19.22 9.65
CA ALA A 153 -11.00 20.30 9.06
C ALA A 153 -9.90 20.83 10.01
N THR A 154 -9.91 20.44 11.30
CA THR A 154 -8.81 20.68 12.22
C THR A 154 -7.59 19.97 11.68
N ALA A 155 -6.53 20.77 11.63
CA ALA A 155 -5.33 20.42 10.92
C ALA A 155 -4.20 20.16 11.92
N VAL A 156 -4.47 20.15 13.23
CA VAL A 156 -3.43 20.12 14.27
C VAL A 156 -3.90 19.35 15.49
N ASP A 157 -3.39 18.13 15.62
CA ASP A 157 -3.82 17.21 16.67
C ASP A 157 -2.62 16.67 17.45
N TYR A 158 -2.85 16.31 18.70
CA TYR A 158 -1.81 15.90 19.63
C TYR A 158 -2.14 14.56 20.27
N SER A 159 -1.11 13.75 20.49
CA SER A 159 -1.19 12.54 21.30
C SER A 159 -0.01 12.42 22.24
N TYR A 160 -0.11 11.49 23.17
CA TYR A 160 0.89 11.20 24.18
C TYR A 160 1.10 9.70 24.30
N VAL A 161 2.34 9.26 24.51
CA VAL A 161 2.70 7.85 24.71
C VAL A 161 3.57 7.70 25.96
N TRP A 162 3.15 6.81 26.85
CA TRP A 162 3.85 6.42 28.08
C TRP A 162 4.63 5.12 27.89
N GLY A 163 5.80 5.20 27.26
CA GLY A 163 6.66 4.03 27.01
C GLY A 163 7.08 3.29 28.28
N GLY A 164 7.18 3.98 29.42
CA GLY A 164 7.49 3.38 30.72
C GLY A 164 6.40 2.46 31.25
N THR A 165 5.15 2.58 30.78
CA THR A 165 4.07 1.64 31.14
C THR A 165 4.42 0.21 30.70
N TYR A 166 5.10 0.04 29.55
CA TYR A 166 5.57 -1.27 29.09
C TYR A 166 6.64 -1.88 30.00
N GLN A 167 7.56 -1.05 30.52
CA GLN A 167 8.55 -1.47 31.51
C GLN A 167 7.89 -1.94 32.80
N ALA A 168 6.92 -1.18 33.32
CA ALA A 168 6.23 -1.52 34.55
C ALA A 168 5.38 -2.79 34.41
N TRP A 169 4.71 -2.97 33.26
CA TRP A 169 3.80 -4.09 33.03
C TRP A 169 4.50 -5.38 32.61
N THR A 170 5.49 -5.30 31.70
CA THR A 170 6.06 -6.48 31.01
C THR A 170 7.58 -6.54 31.06
N GLY A 171 8.22 -5.56 31.69
CA GLY A 171 9.66 -5.52 31.88
C GLY A 171 10.15 -6.38 33.05
N GLY A 172 9.29 -6.96 33.87
CA GLY A 172 9.68 -7.87 34.97
C GLY A 172 10.13 -9.27 34.50
N PRO A 173 10.69 -10.11 35.40
CA PRO A 173 11.14 -11.46 35.06
C PRO A 173 10.07 -12.30 34.35
N GLY A 174 10.43 -12.89 33.21
CA GLY A 174 9.52 -13.70 32.39
C GLY A 174 8.53 -12.90 31.52
N GLY A 175 8.58 -11.57 31.57
CA GLY A 175 7.74 -10.71 30.75
C GLY A 175 8.17 -10.61 29.28
N ALA A 176 7.26 -10.13 28.43
CA ALA A 176 7.44 -10.02 26.98
C ALA A 176 8.57 -9.06 26.56
N LEU A 177 9.04 -8.20 27.47
CA LEU A 177 10.11 -7.22 27.24
C LEU A 177 11.25 -7.37 28.26
N ASN A 178 11.49 -8.58 28.75
CA ASN A 178 12.56 -8.89 29.71
C ASN A 178 13.51 -9.99 29.19
N GLY A 179 14.76 -9.95 29.65
CA GLY A 179 15.73 -11.01 29.38
C GLY A 179 15.98 -11.20 27.88
N ALA A 180 15.93 -12.45 27.42
CA ALA A 180 16.12 -12.78 25.99
C ALA A 180 15.03 -12.20 25.07
N ASN A 181 13.85 -11.88 25.61
CA ASN A 181 12.76 -11.27 24.85
C ASN A 181 12.87 -9.73 24.79
N SER A 182 13.79 -9.12 25.53
CA SER A 182 14.01 -7.67 25.52
C SER A 182 14.86 -7.23 24.33
N THR A 183 14.35 -7.43 23.12
CA THR A 183 15.03 -7.04 21.88
C THR A 183 14.61 -5.64 21.43
N LEU A 184 15.45 -4.99 20.63
CA LEU A 184 15.14 -3.68 20.03
C LEU A 184 13.79 -3.70 19.31
N ASP A 185 13.56 -4.70 18.46
CA ASP A 185 12.32 -4.84 17.67
C ASP A 185 11.08 -4.95 18.57
N ARG A 186 11.15 -5.71 19.67
CA ARG A 186 9.99 -5.92 20.55
C ARG A 186 9.64 -4.64 21.33
N TRP A 187 10.64 -3.89 21.77
CA TRP A 187 10.45 -2.56 22.36
C TRP A 187 9.91 -1.56 21.34
N ALA A 188 10.46 -1.57 20.12
CA ALA A 188 10.02 -0.71 19.03
C ALA A 188 8.57 -1.01 18.60
N ASN A 189 8.19 -2.28 18.48
CA ASN A 189 6.81 -2.69 18.17
C ASN A 189 5.83 -2.21 19.24
N SER A 190 6.21 -2.30 20.51
CA SER A 190 5.37 -1.88 21.64
C SER A 190 5.14 -0.37 21.64
N ILE A 191 6.22 0.42 21.68
CA ILE A 191 6.14 1.88 21.78
C ILE A 191 5.70 2.49 20.44
N GLY A 192 6.28 2.05 19.33
CA GLY A 192 5.96 2.52 17.98
C GLY A 192 4.55 2.12 17.54
N GLY A 193 4.11 0.91 17.86
CA GLY A 193 2.73 0.49 17.57
C GLY A 193 1.70 1.29 18.36
N THR A 194 2.01 1.72 19.59
CA THR A 194 1.16 2.67 20.33
C THR A 194 1.24 4.07 19.74
N ALA A 195 2.43 4.56 19.36
CA ALA A 195 2.53 5.86 18.68
C ALA A 195 1.74 5.91 17.36
N ALA A 196 1.74 4.81 16.59
CA ALA A 196 0.93 4.67 15.39
C ALA A 196 -0.57 4.59 15.69
N HIS A 197 -0.96 3.88 16.75
CA HIS A 197 -2.34 3.84 17.24
C HIS A 197 -2.87 5.24 17.57
N GLU A 198 -2.14 6.01 18.39
CA GLU A 198 -2.60 7.34 18.77
C GLU A 198 -2.62 8.33 17.61
N ALA A 199 -1.66 8.21 16.68
CA ALA A 199 -1.71 8.96 15.43
C ALA A 199 -2.91 8.55 14.57
N GLY A 200 -3.35 7.29 14.66
CA GLY A 200 -4.52 6.77 13.97
C GLY A 200 -5.79 7.51 14.38
N HIS A 201 -5.97 7.74 15.69
CA HIS A 201 -7.06 8.55 16.22
C HIS A 201 -7.08 9.98 15.66
N ASN A 202 -5.93 10.65 15.64
CA ASN A 202 -5.76 11.99 15.05
C ASN A 202 -6.00 12.02 13.51
N TYR A 203 -6.07 10.84 12.88
CA TYR A 203 -6.39 10.71 11.46
C TYR A 203 -7.76 10.04 11.23
N GLY A 204 -8.60 10.02 12.27
CA GLY A 204 -10.00 9.64 12.20
C GLY A 204 -10.29 8.16 12.42
N LEU A 205 -9.31 7.37 12.85
CA LEU A 205 -9.58 5.98 13.24
C LEU A 205 -10.21 5.92 14.62
N ALA A 206 -11.22 5.08 14.76
CA ALA A 206 -11.76 4.67 16.06
C ALA A 206 -11.34 3.22 16.35
N HIS A 207 -11.59 2.75 17.57
CA HIS A 207 -11.46 1.33 17.87
C HIS A 207 -12.58 0.57 17.19
N ASN A 208 -12.27 -0.02 16.04
CA ASN A 208 -13.17 -0.94 15.38
C ASN A 208 -12.97 -2.34 15.99
N THR A 209 -14.05 -3.09 16.19
CA THR A 209 -14.03 -4.49 16.62
C THR A 209 -14.41 -5.47 15.51
N THR A 210 -14.75 -4.96 14.33
CA THR A 210 -15.24 -5.73 13.19
C THR A 210 -14.20 -5.76 12.09
N LEU A 211 -13.74 -6.95 11.74
CA LEU A 211 -12.77 -7.17 10.66
C LEU A 211 -13.49 -7.60 9.38
N ALA A 212 -12.93 -7.24 8.23
CA ALA A 212 -13.41 -7.73 6.95
C ALA A 212 -13.14 -9.25 6.80
N PRO A 213 -13.93 -9.96 5.98
CA PRO A 213 -13.64 -11.35 5.65
C PRO A 213 -12.26 -11.49 5.00
N GLY A 214 -11.45 -12.43 5.50
CA GLY A 214 -10.11 -12.70 4.96
C GLY A 214 -8.97 -12.04 5.74
N GLU A 215 -9.28 -11.10 6.65
CA GLU A 215 -8.29 -10.51 7.55
C GLU A 215 -7.78 -11.51 8.60
N ASP A 216 -6.59 -11.25 9.13
CA ASP A 216 -6.01 -12.05 10.21
C ASP A 216 -6.63 -11.72 11.57
N ILE A 217 -6.07 -12.25 12.66
CA ILE A 217 -6.72 -12.16 13.96
C ILE A 217 -6.76 -10.71 14.49
N TYR A 218 -7.83 -10.37 15.18
CA TYR A 218 -8.05 -9.03 15.75
C TYR A 218 -6.83 -8.43 16.43
N GLN A 219 -6.11 -9.21 17.22
CA GLN A 219 -4.97 -8.75 18.02
C GLN A 219 -3.73 -8.37 17.20
N HIS A 220 -3.69 -8.70 15.91
CA HIS A 220 -2.65 -8.30 14.99
C HIS A 220 -2.87 -6.88 14.41
N HIS A 221 -3.99 -6.25 14.72
CA HIS A 221 -4.30 -4.91 14.23
C HIS A 221 -3.82 -3.81 15.20
N ILE A 222 -3.65 -2.59 14.67
CA ILE A 222 -3.15 -1.44 15.44
C ILE A 222 -4.23 -0.88 16.38
N MET A 223 -5.46 -0.70 15.91
CA MET A 223 -6.53 -0.05 16.68
C MET A 223 -7.18 -0.86 17.82
N PRO A 224 -7.03 -2.19 17.96
CA PRO A 224 -7.31 -2.85 19.23
C PRO A 224 -6.57 -2.20 20.40
N ALA A 225 -7.28 -2.01 21.52
CA ALA A 225 -6.75 -1.37 22.73
C ALA A 225 -7.06 -2.16 24.02
N GLY A 226 -6.52 -1.68 25.14
CA GLY A 226 -6.84 -2.17 26.48
C GLY A 226 -6.62 -3.66 26.73
N GLY A 227 -7.54 -4.24 27.51
CA GLY A 227 -7.51 -5.63 27.94
C GLY A 227 -7.73 -6.65 26.82
N SER A 228 -8.07 -6.21 25.60
CA SER A 228 -8.16 -7.09 24.43
C SER A 228 -6.77 -7.56 23.92
N LEU A 229 -5.70 -6.90 24.35
CA LEU A 229 -4.33 -7.18 23.95
C LEU A 229 -3.48 -7.75 25.09
N THR A 230 -2.79 -8.85 24.81
CA THR A 230 -1.75 -9.38 25.70
C THR A 230 -0.42 -8.65 25.47
N ALA A 231 0.52 -8.85 26.40
CA ALA A 231 1.89 -8.37 26.27
C ALA A 231 2.58 -8.86 24.98
N GLU A 232 2.35 -10.13 24.60
CA GLU A 232 2.92 -10.69 23.38
C GLU A 232 2.27 -10.10 22.12
N ASN A 233 0.98 -9.76 22.16
CA ASN A 233 0.33 -9.12 21.00
C ASN A 233 0.95 -7.75 20.69
N ARG A 234 1.37 -7.01 21.73
CA ARG A 234 1.98 -5.68 21.58
C ARG A 234 3.47 -5.73 21.23
N ALA A 235 4.21 -6.65 21.84
CA ALA A 235 5.66 -6.74 21.69
C ALA A 235 6.12 -7.72 20.61
N GLY A 236 5.51 -8.90 20.59
CA GLY A 236 5.96 -10.05 19.79
C GLY A 236 5.51 -10.04 18.33
N TYR A 237 4.52 -9.20 17.99
CA TYR A 237 3.97 -9.10 16.64
C TYR A 237 4.05 -7.67 16.11
N ARG A 238 4.43 -7.53 14.83
CA ARG A 238 4.37 -6.25 14.13
C ARG A 238 2.93 -6.03 13.64
N ARG A 239 2.15 -5.34 14.47
CA ARG A 239 0.76 -5.03 14.17
C ARG A 239 0.63 -4.13 12.93
N HIS A 240 -0.51 -4.15 12.26
CA HIS A 240 -0.79 -3.33 11.06
C HIS A 240 -2.22 -2.78 11.12
N PHE A 241 -2.58 -1.83 10.26
CA PHE A 241 -3.97 -1.40 10.16
C PHE A 241 -4.84 -2.52 9.56
N SER A 242 -6.09 -2.65 10.03
CA SER A 242 -7.09 -3.51 9.37
C SER A 242 -7.46 -2.97 7.98
N ASP A 243 -8.17 -3.76 7.18
CA ASP A 243 -8.62 -3.35 5.85
C ASP A 243 -9.51 -2.10 5.93
N GLY A 244 -10.43 -2.07 6.90
CA GLY A 244 -11.28 -0.91 7.16
C GLY A 244 -10.50 0.32 7.64
N GLU A 245 -9.53 0.13 8.55
CA GLU A 245 -8.66 1.20 9.03
C GLU A 245 -7.79 1.77 7.91
N PHE A 246 -7.18 0.91 7.10
CA PHE A 246 -6.37 1.32 5.96
C PHE A 246 -7.20 2.12 4.96
N SER A 247 -8.42 1.66 4.64
CA SER A 247 -9.35 2.37 3.76
C SER A 247 -9.74 3.76 4.29
N THR A 248 -10.03 3.87 5.58
CA THR A 248 -10.35 5.15 6.22
C THR A 248 -9.15 6.10 6.21
N LEU A 249 -7.95 5.62 6.55
CA LEU A 249 -6.73 6.42 6.47
C LEU A 249 -6.42 6.85 5.03
N ALA A 250 -6.63 5.98 4.03
CA ALA A 250 -6.47 6.32 2.63
C ALA A 250 -7.40 7.46 2.21
N SER A 251 -8.63 7.50 2.74
CA SER A 251 -9.60 8.57 2.51
C SER A 251 -9.22 9.89 3.19
N ASN A 252 -8.76 9.80 4.44
CA ASN A 252 -8.46 10.97 5.27
C ASN A 252 -7.10 11.60 4.94
N LEU A 253 -6.09 10.79 4.62
CA LEU A 253 -4.73 11.23 4.33
C LEU A 253 -4.41 11.28 2.84
N GLY A 254 -5.07 10.45 2.03
CA GLY A 254 -4.62 10.11 0.68
C GLY A 254 -3.54 9.03 0.68
N LEU A 255 -3.31 8.38 -0.47
CA LEU A 255 -2.21 7.43 -0.66
C LEU A 255 -0.93 8.14 -1.14
N SER A 256 0.21 7.45 -1.11
CA SER A 256 1.48 7.94 -1.68
C SER A 256 1.65 7.61 -3.16
N LEU A 257 0.74 6.80 -3.69
CA LEU A 257 0.72 6.38 -5.08
C LEU A 257 -0.63 6.72 -5.69
N GLN A 258 -0.58 7.11 -6.97
CA GLN A 258 -1.79 7.28 -7.77
C GLN A 258 -1.97 6.12 -8.76
N THR A 259 -0.87 5.66 -9.35
CA THR A 259 -0.86 4.50 -10.25
C THR A 259 0.38 3.63 -10.03
N MET A 260 0.25 2.33 -10.30
CA MET A 260 1.32 1.34 -10.23
C MET A 260 1.17 0.37 -11.40
N TRP A 261 2.28 0.01 -12.02
CA TRP A 261 2.29 -0.72 -13.27
C TRP A 261 3.31 -1.84 -13.30
N ASN A 262 2.89 -2.99 -13.78
CA ASN A 262 3.73 -4.15 -14.08
C ASN A 262 3.33 -4.77 -15.41
N TRP A 263 4.27 -5.42 -16.07
CA TRP A 263 4.05 -6.02 -17.38
C TRP A 263 4.77 -7.35 -17.53
N ASP A 264 4.06 -8.36 -18.05
CA ASP A 264 4.69 -9.51 -18.69
C ASP A 264 4.83 -9.21 -20.19
N MET A 265 6.05 -9.36 -20.71
CA MET A 265 6.37 -9.13 -22.12
C MET A 265 7.16 -10.30 -22.69
N VAL A 266 7.12 -10.47 -24.01
CA VAL A 266 7.96 -11.44 -24.72
C VAL A 266 8.92 -10.68 -25.62
N ASN A 267 10.20 -11.04 -25.65
CA ASN A 267 11.12 -10.54 -26.69
C ASN A 267 10.78 -11.22 -28.03
N PRO A 268 10.20 -10.52 -29.01
CA PRO A 268 9.76 -11.16 -30.26
C PRO A 268 10.91 -11.40 -31.26
N ASN A 269 12.14 -10.98 -30.95
CA ASN A 269 13.29 -11.13 -31.84
C ASN A 269 14.02 -12.46 -31.59
N ALA A 270 14.83 -12.91 -32.54
CA ALA A 270 15.72 -14.05 -32.34
C ALA A 270 16.92 -13.74 -31.43
N ALA A 271 17.43 -12.51 -31.51
CA ALA A 271 18.56 -12.04 -30.72
C ALA A 271 18.11 -11.59 -29.32
N ALA A 272 19.03 -11.63 -28.36
CA ALA A 272 18.79 -11.11 -27.01
C ALA A 272 18.68 -9.58 -27.01
N ALA A 273 17.64 -9.06 -26.35
CA ALA A 273 17.55 -7.64 -26.02
C ALA A 273 18.42 -7.34 -24.80
N HIS A 274 19.07 -6.18 -24.78
CA HIS A 274 19.99 -5.73 -23.73
C HIS A 274 19.47 -4.52 -22.95
N SER A 275 18.43 -3.86 -23.46
CA SER A 275 17.68 -2.84 -22.73
C SER A 275 16.28 -2.68 -23.31
N LEU A 276 15.42 -2.00 -22.57
CA LEU A 276 14.07 -1.64 -22.99
C LEU A 276 13.79 -0.16 -22.68
N ASP A 277 13.20 0.54 -23.65
CA ASP A 277 12.70 1.90 -23.50
C ASP A 277 11.17 1.88 -23.60
N MET A 278 10.48 2.59 -22.71
CA MET A 278 9.06 2.91 -22.87
C MET A 278 8.84 4.42 -22.99
N THR A 279 7.94 4.81 -23.88
CA THR A 279 7.45 6.20 -23.92
C THR A 279 6.37 6.38 -22.86
N VAL A 280 6.63 7.30 -21.92
CA VAL A 280 5.72 7.72 -20.86
C VAL A 280 5.23 9.13 -21.14
N LEU A 281 3.92 9.36 -21.15
CA LEU A 281 3.35 10.69 -21.22
C LEU A 281 3.02 11.16 -19.81
N TYR A 282 3.55 12.32 -19.45
CA TYR A 282 3.43 12.87 -18.10
C TYR A 282 2.91 14.32 -18.19
N PRO A 283 1.92 14.74 -17.40
CA PRO A 283 1.31 16.08 -17.49
C PRO A 283 2.18 17.22 -16.95
N SER A 284 3.49 17.02 -16.78
CA SER A 284 4.42 18.05 -16.31
C SER A 284 5.75 18.02 -17.09
N ALA A 285 6.34 19.21 -17.25
CA ALA A 285 7.64 19.42 -17.88
C ALA A 285 8.82 19.00 -16.97
N THR A 286 8.54 18.68 -15.70
CA THR A 286 9.50 18.04 -14.79
C THR A 286 9.35 16.52 -14.88
N PRO A 287 10.46 15.75 -14.97
CA PRO A 287 10.37 14.29 -15.06
C PRO A 287 9.61 13.66 -13.88
N PRO A 288 8.76 12.65 -14.13
CA PRO A 288 8.20 11.86 -13.04
C PRO A 288 9.32 11.11 -12.29
N VAL A 289 9.22 11.04 -10.96
CA VAL A 289 10.19 10.32 -10.12
C VAL A 289 9.67 8.90 -9.88
N ILE A 290 10.52 7.91 -10.08
CA ILE A 290 10.21 6.51 -9.79
C ILE A 290 10.24 6.31 -8.27
N ALA A 291 9.16 5.78 -7.71
CA ALA A 291 9.10 5.45 -6.28
C ALA A 291 9.64 4.03 -6.03
N TRP A 292 9.10 3.07 -6.77
CA TRP A 292 9.42 1.65 -6.65
C TRP A 292 9.49 1.02 -8.03
N SER A 293 10.39 0.05 -8.21
CA SER A 293 10.53 -0.75 -9.42
C SER A 293 10.63 -2.23 -9.11
N PHE A 294 10.14 -3.05 -10.03
CA PHE A 294 10.18 -4.49 -9.90
C PHE A 294 11.60 -4.99 -10.13
N ASN A 295 12.15 -5.68 -9.13
CA ASN A 295 13.52 -6.18 -9.16
C ASN A 295 13.60 -7.71 -9.03
N GLY A 296 12.47 -8.42 -9.11
CA GLY A 296 12.39 -9.87 -9.01
C GLY A 296 13.13 -10.61 -10.13
N CYS A 297 13.35 -11.92 -9.95
CA CYS A 297 14.19 -12.71 -10.86
C CYS A 297 13.66 -12.74 -12.31
N SER A 298 12.34 -12.63 -12.51
CA SER A 298 11.73 -12.60 -13.84
C SER A 298 12.06 -11.33 -14.62
N SER A 299 12.76 -10.36 -14.03
CA SER A 299 13.29 -9.20 -14.74
C SER A 299 14.75 -9.41 -15.17
N PRO A 300 15.09 -9.13 -16.44
CA PRO A 300 16.47 -9.08 -16.93
C PRO A 300 17.22 -7.85 -16.41
N TRP A 301 16.49 -6.80 -16.03
CA TRP A 301 17.02 -5.49 -15.67
C TRP A 301 16.40 -4.94 -14.38
N ILE A 302 17.11 -4.06 -13.69
CA ILE A 302 16.63 -3.41 -12.46
C ILE A 302 16.81 -1.90 -12.54
N ASN A 303 16.26 -1.17 -11.56
CA ASN A 303 16.50 0.26 -11.34
C ASN A 303 16.32 1.10 -12.62
N PRO A 304 15.09 1.16 -13.16
CA PRO A 304 14.83 1.96 -14.35
C PRO A 304 15.12 3.44 -14.12
N THR A 305 15.35 4.17 -15.20
CA THR A 305 15.62 5.61 -15.17
C THR A 305 14.65 6.35 -16.08
N VAL A 306 14.26 7.56 -15.69
CA VAL A 306 13.46 8.46 -16.54
C VAL A 306 14.37 9.46 -17.24
N ILE A 307 14.25 9.57 -18.56
CA ILE A 307 15.04 10.44 -19.43
C ILE A 307 14.08 11.35 -20.19
N GLY A 308 14.34 12.66 -20.21
CA GLY A 308 13.59 13.60 -21.04
C GLY A 308 13.32 14.94 -20.37
N PRO A 309 12.42 15.76 -20.94
CA PRO A 309 11.50 15.41 -22.05
C PRO A 309 12.20 15.00 -23.36
N THR A 310 11.64 14.05 -24.11
CA THR A 310 12.25 13.51 -25.34
C THR A 310 11.66 14.08 -26.63
N GLY A 311 10.77 15.07 -26.53
CA GLY A 311 10.10 15.70 -27.66
C GLY A 311 9.18 16.83 -27.21
N PRO A 312 8.48 17.49 -28.16
CA PRO A 312 7.50 18.52 -27.82
C PRO A 312 6.34 17.92 -27.03
N SER A 313 5.65 18.77 -26.25
CA SER A 313 4.41 18.38 -25.60
C SER A 313 3.35 17.99 -26.63
N GLN A 314 2.49 17.04 -26.27
CA GLN A 314 1.39 16.57 -27.11
C GLN A 314 0.07 16.58 -26.34
N VAL A 315 -1.03 16.68 -27.08
CA VAL A 315 -2.38 16.65 -26.50
C VAL A 315 -2.87 15.21 -26.43
N PHE A 316 -3.32 14.77 -25.26
CA PHE A 316 -3.94 13.47 -25.04
C PHE A 316 -5.16 13.63 -24.13
N GLN A 317 -6.33 13.13 -24.55
CA GLN A 317 -7.61 13.31 -23.84
C GLN A 317 -7.88 14.77 -23.39
N GLY A 318 -7.52 15.75 -24.22
CA GLY A 318 -7.72 17.17 -23.92
C GLY A 318 -6.70 17.79 -22.95
N GLY A 319 -5.77 17.00 -22.40
CA GLY A 319 -4.65 17.49 -21.58
C GLY A 319 -3.34 17.62 -22.34
N THR A 320 -2.44 18.47 -21.84
CA THR A 320 -1.07 18.61 -22.36
C THR A 320 -0.13 17.68 -21.62
N TYR A 321 0.60 16.85 -22.36
CA TYR A 321 1.55 15.89 -21.82
C TYR A 321 2.94 16.04 -22.44
N TYR A 322 3.97 15.82 -21.63
CA TYR A 322 5.36 15.80 -22.04
C TYR A 322 5.83 14.35 -22.17
N PRO A 323 6.44 13.96 -23.30
CA PRO A 323 6.94 12.61 -23.49
C PRO A 323 8.29 12.44 -22.77
N TYR A 324 8.40 11.37 -21.99
CA TYR A 324 9.64 10.89 -21.36
C TYR A 324 9.93 9.46 -21.79
N THR A 325 11.20 9.06 -21.71
CA THR A 325 11.63 7.67 -21.85
C THR A 325 11.89 7.05 -20.50
N LEU A 326 11.16 5.99 -20.16
CA LEU A 326 11.47 5.11 -19.05
C LEU A 326 12.35 3.97 -19.55
N ARG A 327 13.59 3.90 -19.07
CA ARG A 327 14.60 2.95 -19.56
C ARG A 327 14.96 1.91 -18.50
N TRP A 328 14.92 0.64 -18.89
CA TRP A 328 15.55 -0.48 -18.18
C TRP A 328 16.82 -0.89 -18.92
N SER A 329 17.97 -0.77 -18.27
CA SER A 329 19.27 -1.15 -18.86
C SER A 329 20.29 -1.69 -17.87
N THR A 330 20.11 -1.42 -16.56
CA THR A 330 20.98 -1.96 -15.51
C THR A 330 20.76 -3.48 -15.41
N PRO A 331 21.80 -4.32 -15.58
CA PRO A 331 21.65 -5.78 -15.46
C PRO A 331 21.09 -6.20 -14.10
N ASN A 332 20.17 -7.15 -14.07
CA ASN A 332 19.70 -7.79 -12.84
C ASN A 332 20.58 -9.01 -12.51
N PRO A 333 21.46 -8.96 -11.49
CA PRO A 333 22.30 -10.11 -11.13
C PRO A 333 21.49 -11.31 -10.65
N GLY A 334 20.28 -11.09 -10.13
CA GLY A 334 19.35 -12.13 -9.67
C GLY A 334 18.42 -12.66 -10.76
N SER A 335 18.63 -12.34 -12.05
CA SER A 335 17.72 -12.74 -13.11
C SER A 335 17.64 -14.26 -13.30
N CYS A 336 16.43 -14.77 -13.53
CA CYS A 336 16.13 -16.16 -13.87
C CYS A 336 15.67 -16.33 -15.33
N VAL A 337 15.62 -15.25 -16.12
CA VAL A 337 15.15 -15.26 -17.53
C VAL A 337 16.29 -15.57 -18.52
N GLY A 338 17.52 -15.29 -18.14
CA GLY A 338 18.71 -15.45 -18.97
C GLY A 338 19.94 -14.90 -18.27
N THR A 339 20.97 -14.56 -19.06
CA THR A 339 22.13 -13.83 -18.54
C THR A 339 21.68 -12.49 -17.97
N PRO A 340 22.22 -12.04 -16.82
CA PRO A 340 21.96 -10.70 -16.29
C PRO A 340 22.09 -9.61 -17.36
N GLY A 341 21.05 -8.77 -17.49
CA GLY A 341 20.99 -7.71 -18.49
C GLY A 341 20.54 -8.16 -19.88
N GLN A 342 20.12 -9.41 -20.07
CA GLN A 342 19.66 -9.94 -21.35
C GLN A 342 18.27 -10.58 -21.25
N ALA A 343 17.35 -10.15 -22.13
CA ALA A 343 16.11 -10.87 -22.40
C ALA A 343 16.29 -11.73 -23.66
N PRO A 344 16.41 -13.07 -23.56
CA PRO A 344 16.63 -13.92 -24.73
C PRO A 344 15.46 -13.89 -25.71
N GLY A 345 15.73 -14.25 -26.97
CA GLY A 345 14.72 -14.25 -28.02
C GLY A 345 13.60 -15.26 -27.78
N GLY A 346 12.35 -14.84 -27.93
CA GLY A 346 11.15 -15.65 -27.71
C GLY A 346 10.81 -15.92 -26.24
N VAL A 347 11.54 -15.33 -25.29
CA VAL A 347 11.38 -15.57 -23.85
C VAL A 347 10.51 -14.48 -23.20
N LEU A 348 9.67 -14.91 -22.26
CA LEU A 348 8.87 -14.03 -21.42
C LEU A 348 9.71 -13.42 -20.29
N PHE A 349 9.53 -12.14 -20.05
CA PHE A 349 10.18 -11.39 -18.98
C PHE A 349 9.18 -10.43 -18.32
N HIS A 350 9.48 -10.02 -17.09
CA HIS A 350 8.63 -9.15 -16.29
C HIS A 350 9.36 -7.87 -15.90
N ILE A 351 8.66 -6.75 -15.95
CA ILE A 351 9.18 -5.44 -15.51
C ILE A 351 8.04 -4.61 -14.93
N GLY A 352 8.38 -3.62 -14.10
CA GLY A 352 7.44 -2.56 -13.79
C GLY A 352 7.96 -1.52 -12.82
N ALA A 353 7.12 -0.51 -12.61
CA ALA A 353 7.45 0.70 -11.87
C ALA A 353 6.18 1.43 -11.39
N THR A 354 6.37 2.26 -10.37
CA THR A 354 5.41 3.27 -9.91
C THR A 354 6.10 4.62 -9.78
N PHE A 355 5.32 5.70 -9.80
CA PHE A 355 5.80 7.08 -9.80
C PHE A 355 5.24 7.86 -8.61
N THR A 356 6.04 8.74 -8.01
CA THR A 356 5.76 9.42 -6.73
C THR A 356 4.74 10.57 -6.82
N THR A 357 3.78 10.53 -7.74
CA THR A 357 2.87 11.66 -7.93
C THR A 357 1.69 11.60 -6.97
N VAL A 358 1.57 12.64 -6.14
CA VAL A 358 0.47 12.86 -5.21
C VAL A 358 -0.46 13.94 -5.74
N ASN A 359 -1.44 13.56 -6.56
CA ASN A 359 -2.57 14.46 -6.82
C ASN A 359 -3.85 13.64 -7.05
N PHE A 360 -4.70 13.63 -6.03
CA PHE A 360 -5.94 12.85 -5.96
C PHE A 360 -7.18 13.66 -6.38
N SER A 361 -7.00 14.87 -6.91
CA SER A 361 -8.14 15.69 -7.35
C SER A 361 -8.91 15.02 -8.49
N LEU A 362 -10.23 15.16 -8.46
CA LEU A 362 -11.12 14.69 -9.53
C LEU A 362 -10.82 15.35 -10.89
N SER A 363 -10.19 16.53 -10.88
CA SER A 363 -9.84 17.30 -12.07
C SER A 363 -8.46 16.97 -12.67
N THR A 364 -7.69 16.07 -12.05
CA THR A 364 -6.33 15.79 -12.51
C THR A 364 -6.32 14.90 -13.74
N LEU A 365 -5.55 15.31 -14.75
CA LEU A 365 -5.17 14.48 -15.89
C LEU A 365 -4.60 13.14 -15.42
N ASN A 366 -4.71 12.10 -16.26
CA ASN A 366 -4.05 10.82 -15.98
C ASN A 366 -2.56 11.08 -15.69
N PRO A 367 -2.03 10.66 -14.53
CA PRO A 367 -0.64 10.94 -14.20
C PRO A 367 0.33 10.29 -15.19
N ILE A 368 0.05 9.09 -15.71
CA ILE A 368 1.01 8.31 -16.50
C ILE A 368 0.27 7.58 -17.62
N VAL A 369 0.64 7.86 -18.87
CA VAL A 369 0.17 7.10 -20.05
C VAL A 369 1.36 6.39 -20.69
N ILE A 370 1.28 5.08 -20.87
CA ILE A 370 2.30 4.29 -21.58
C ILE A 370 1.91 4.17 -23.05
N LYS A 371 2.83 4.50 -23.97
CA LYS A 371 2.54 4.52 -25.41
C LYS A 371 3.31 3.48 -26.22
N ASP A 372 4.64 3.53 -26.15
CA ASP A 372 5.52 2.72 -27.01
C ASP A 372 6.47 1.89 -26.16
N VAL A 373 6.86 0.71 -26.67
CA VAL A 373 7.88 -0.16 -26.08
C VAL A 373 8.92 -0.46 -27.15
N ILE A 374 10.19 -0.23 -26.85
CA ILE A 374 11.32 -0.43 -27.78
C ILE A 374 12.40 -1.26 -27.08
N LEU A 375 12.60 -2.48 -27.57
CA LEU A 375 13.75 -3.31 -27.20
C LEU A 375 14.99 -2.83 -27.96
N LYS A 376 16.15 -2.93 -27.32
CA LYS A 376 17.43 -2.59 -27.95
C LYS A 376 18.43 -3.72 -27.82
N ASN A 377 19.31 -3.81 -28.81
CA ASN A 377 20.42 -4.75 -28.80
C ASN A 377 21.62 -4.25 -27.97
N ALA A 378 22.70 -5.02 -27.93
CA ALA A 378 23.92 -4.67 -27.19
C ALA A 378 24.58 -3.35 -27.64
N ALA A 379 24.35 -2.93 -28.89
CA ALA A 379 24.83 -1.65 -29.43
C ALA A 379 23.86 -0.48 -29.13
N ASN A 380 22.86 -0.68 -28.27
CA ASN A 380 21.81 0.29 -27.95
C ASN A 380 21.00 0.75 -29.18
N VAL A 381 20.92 -0.11 -30.21
CA VAL A 381 20.12 0.12 -31.42
C VAL A 381 18.77 -0.58 -31.26
N ALA A 382 17.69 0.11 -31.65
CA ALA A 382 16.34 -0.43 -31.64
C ALA A 382 16.27 -1.74 -32.44
N MET A 383 15.63 -2.74 -31.85
CA MET A 383 15.39 -4.03 -32.50
C MET A 383 14.22 -3.93 -33.48
N ALA A 384 14.17 -4.88 -34.43
CA ALA A 384 13.18 -4.87 -35.51
C ALA A 384 11.75 -5.12 -35.01
N LEU A 385 11.59 -5.95 -33.97
CA LEU A 385 10.31 -6.34 -33.41
C LEU A 385 10.23 -5.92 -31.94
N ASN A 386 9.05 -5.51 -31.48
CA ASN A 386 8.84 -5.02 -30.12
C ASN A 386 7.53 -5.56 -29.51
N PRO A 387 7.45 -5.72 -28.17
CA PRO A 387 6.20 -5.98 -27.47
C PRO A 387 5.15 -4.91 -27.76
N ARG A 388 3.87 -5.26 -27.63
CA ARG A 388 2.74 -4.33 -27.80
C ARG A 388 1.85 -4.34 -26.56
N LEU A 389 1.28 -3.19 -26.24
CA LEU A 389 0.41 -2.97 -25.08
C LEU A 389 -0.75 -2.06 -25.46
N HIS A 390 -1.84 -2.16 -24.70
CA HIS A 390 -2.84 -1.11 -24.67
C HIS A 390 -2.39 -0.07 -23.65
N ALA A 391 -2.72 1.20 -23.88
CA ALA A 391 -2.62 2.23 -22.86
C ALA A 391 -3.89 2.24 -22.01
N PHE A 392 -3.76 2.61 -20.74
CA PHE A 392 -4.90 2.79 -19.83
C PHE A 392 -4.87 4.21 -19.27
N ASP A 393 -6.05 4.75 -18.96
CA ASP A 393 -6.15 5.95 -18.12
C ASP A 393 -6.33 5.61 -16.63
N ALA A 394 -6.33 6.62 -15.78
CA ALA A 394 -6.59 6.49 -14.34
C ALA A 394 -8.08 6.57 -13.99
N GLY A 395 -8.97 6.39 -14.97
CA GLY A 395 -10.40 6.61 -14.85
C GLY A 395 -10.78 8.06 -15.14
N THR A 396 -11.85 8.24 -15.90
CA THR A 396 -12.50 9.53 -16.16
C THR A 396 -13.87 9.54 -15.50
N LEU A 397 -14.12 10.54 -14.66
CA LEU A 397 -15.42 10.73 -14.03
C LEU A 397 -16.34 11.50 -14.98
N ASP A 398 -17.42 10.85 -15.41
CA ASP A 398 -18.56 11.48 -16.07
C ASP A 398 -19.56 11.92 -14.99
N THR A 399 -19.51 13.20 -14.63
CA THR A 399 -20.37 13.79 -13.59
C THR A 399 -21.85 13.89 -14.01
N ALA A 400 -22.14 13.95 -15.31
CA ALA A 400 -23.51 13.99 -15.82
C ALA A 400 -24.16 12.59 -15.77
N GLY A 401 -23.41 11.56 -16.14
CA GLY A 401 -23.86 10.17 -16.08
C GLY A 401 -23.67 9.49 -14.72
N GLY A 402 -22.92 10.12 -13.81
CA GLY A 402 -22.56 9.57 -12.50
C GLY A 402 -21.69 8.31 -12.59
N ARG A 403 -20.79 8.24 -13.58
CA ARG A 403 -19.99 7.04 -13.88
C ARG A 403 -18.50 7.32 -13.84
N LEU A 404 -17.74 6.39 -13.28
CA LEU A 404 -16.30 6.35 -13.47
C LEU A 404 -15.98 5.33 -14.55
N ASN A 405 -15.28 5.77 -15.60
CA ASN A 405 -14.94 4.93 -16.73
C ASN A 405 -13.43 4.81 -16.89
N LEU A 406 -12.92 3.58 -17.00
CA LEU A 406 -11.56 3.29 -17.43
C LEU A 406 -11.47 3.39 -18.95
N GLY A 407 -10.62 4.28 -19.45
CA GLY A 407 -10.24 4.34 -20.86
C GLY A 407 -9.15 3.33 -21.17
N VAL A 408 -9.35 2.55 -22.25
CA VAL A 408 -8.35 1.65 -22.82
C VAL A 408 -8.09 2.05 -24.27
N PHE A 409 -6.82 2.27 -24.64
CA PHE A 409 -6.45 2.84 -25.93
C PHE A 409 -5.51 1.90 -26.69
N ASN A 410 -5.77 1.72 -27.98
CA ASN A 410 -4.80 1.14 -28.88
C ASN A 410 -3.96 2.25 -29.53
N LEU A 411 -2.77 2.48 -28.99
CA LEU A 411 -1.81 3.46 -29.52
C LEU A 411 -0.82 2.85 -30.52
N ALA A 412 -0.90 1.53 -30.77
CA ALA A 412 -0.07 0.85 -31.74
C ALA A 412 -0.58 1.07 -33.19
N ALA A 413 0.31 0.88 -34.16
CA ALA A 413 -0.02 1.02 -35.59
C ALA A 413 -0.80 -0.17 -36.18
N VAL A 414 -1.30 -1.09 -35.34
CA VAL A 414 -1.95 -2.34 -35.74
C VAL A 414 -3.19 -2.62 -34.88
N PRO A 415 -4.16 -3.41 -35.36
CA PRO A 415 -5.26 -3.86 -34.52
C PRO A 415 -4.74 -4.73 -33.36
N LEU A 416 -5.26 -4.50 -32.16
CA LEU A 416 -4.95 -5.29 -30.97
C LEU A 416 -6.23 -5.86 -30.36
N GLN A 417 -6.11 -7.02 -29.73
CA GLN A 417 -7.18 -7.64 -28.95
C GLN A 417 -6.91 -7.44 -27.47
N LEU A 418 -7.89 -6.91 -26.75
CA LEU A 418 -7.91 -6.88 -25.30
C LEU A 418 -8.68 -8.10 -24.81
N ASN A 419 -8.02 -8.97 -24.06
CA ASN A 419 -8.61 -10.20 -23.54
C ASN A 419 -8.54 -10.23 -22.01
N ASN A 420 -9.54 -10.87 -21.38
CA ASN A 420 -9.59 -11.15 -19.95
C ASN A 420 -9.28 -9.93 -19.07
N LEU A 421 -9.78 -8.75 -19.42
CA LEU A 421 -9.60 -7.57 -18.58
C LEU A 421 -10.47 -7.75 -17.33
N GLN A 422 -9.82 -8.00 -16.20
CA GLN A 422 -10.45 -8.15 -14.90
C GLN A 422 -10.23 -6.90 -14.06
N ALA A 423 -11.19 -6.58 -13.21
CA ALA A 423 -11.11 -5.54 -12.19
C ALA A 423 -11.43 -6.13 -10.81
N ARG A 424 -10.71 -5.67 -9.79
CA ARG A 424 -10.91 -6.02 -8.38
C ARG A 424 -10.84 -4.73 -7.56
N GLU A 425 -11.75 -4.60 -6.61
CA GLU A 425 -11.77 -3.47 -5.68
C GLU A 425 -11.12 -3.93 -4.39
N LEU A 426 -10.10 -3.19 -3.92
CA LEU A 426 -9.20 -3.67 -2.89
C LEU A 426 -9.17 -2.70 -1.69
N PRO A 427 -9.11 -3.23 -0.46
CA PRO A 427 -8.98 -2.40 0.75
C PRO A 427 -7.61 -1.75 0.88
N ARG A 428 -6.57 -2.41 0.34
CA ARG A 428 -5.17 -2.01 0.44
C ARG A 428 -4.49 -1.95 -0.93
N VAL A 429 -3.21 -1.56 -0.91
CA VAL A 429 -2.32 -1.54 -2.07
C VAL A 429 -1.71 -2.93 -2.25
N VAL A 430 -1.87 -3.54 -3.43
CA VAL A 430 -1.07 -4.72 -3.78
C VAL A 430 0.36 -4.29 -4.04
N ALA A 431 1.30 -5.00 -3.44
CA ALA A 431 2.71 -4.83 -3.71
C ALA A 431 3.06 -5.03 -5.19
N LEU A 432 3.91 -4.15 -5.74
CA LEU A 432 4.44 -4.28 -7.09
C LEU A 432 5.07 -5.67 -7.30
N ASP A 433 5.83 -6.18 -6.33
CA ASP A 433 6.46 -7.51 -6.44
C ASP A 433 5.44 -8.67 -6.49
N GLN A 434 4.18 -8.41 -6.11
CA GLN A 434 3.08 -9.36 -6.17
C GLN A 434 2.18 -9.18 -7.40
N MET A 435 2.31 -8.07 -8.14
CA MET A 435 1.60 -7.82 -9.39
C MET A 435 2.21 -8.61 -10.55
N VAL A 436 2.28 -9.93 -10.41
CA VAL A 436 2.88 -10.89 -11.35
C VAL A 436 1.92 -12.06 -11.59
N ARG A 437 2.21 -12.91 -12.58
CA ARG A 437 1.40 -14.10 -12.86
C ARG A 437 1.46 -15.08 -11.70
N GLY A 438 0.30 -15.36 -11.11
CA GLY A 438 0.20 -16.24 -9.93
C GLY A 438 0.68 -15.60 -8.64
N GLY A 439 0.95 -14.29 -8.63
CA GLY A 439 1.24 -13.55 -7.40
C GLY A 439 0.03 -13.55 -6.45
N ARG A 440 0.31 -13.45 -5.15
CA ARG A 440 -0.72 -13.35 -4.10
C ARG A 440 -1.17 -11.91 -3.94
N ILE A 441 -2.44 -11.66 -3.63
CA ILE A 441 -2.87 -10.32 -3.23
C ILE A 441 -2.32 -10.10 -1.81
N ALA A 442 -1.25 -9.31 -1.73
CA ALA A 442 -0.55 -9.01 -0.50
C ALA A 442 0.10 -7.63 -0.58
N ASP A 443 0.27 -6.99 0.57
CA ASP A 443 0.91 -5.68 0.67
C ASP A 443 2.44 -5.78 0.57
N PHE A 444 3.14 -4.65 0.72
CA PHE A 444 4.60 -4.60 0.62
C PHE A 444 5.33 -5.34 1.76
N THR A 445 4.66 -5.58 2.88
CA THR A 445 5.18 -6.40 3.99
C THR A 445 4.99 -7.90 3.71
N GLY A 446 4.21 -8.24 2.68
CA GLY A 446 3.87 -9.60 2.29
C GLY A 446 2.67 -10.16 3.05
N MET A 447 1.92 -9.31 3.74
CA MET A 447 0.67 -9.68 4.41
C MET A 447 -0.43 -9.88 3.36
N PRO A 448 -1.06 -11.06 3.31
CA PRO A 448 -2.16 -11.31 2.40
C PRO A 448 -3.41 -10.53 2.81
N PHE A 449 -4.20 -10.11 1.82
CA PHE A 449 -5.53 -9.56 2.02
C PHE A 449 -6.42 -9.92 0.82
N ASP A 450 -7.73 -9.85 0.99
CA ASP A 450 -8.69 -10.21 -0.04
C ASP A 450 -9.31 -8.97 -0.70
N PRO A 451 -9.75 -9.05 -1.97
CA PRO A 451 -10.63 -8.05 -2.55
C PRO A 451 -11.92 -7.91 -1.74
N TRP A 452 -12.54 -6.74 -1.80
CA TRP A 452 -13.87 -6.56 -1.22
C TRP A 452 -14.85 -7.61 -1.77
N PRO A 453 -15.74 -8.18 -0.93
CA PRO A 453 -16.65 -9.23 -1.34
C PRO A 453 -17.46 -8.86 -2.59
N ASN A 454 -17.58 -9.81 -3.53
CA ASN A 454 -18.36 -9.67 -4.76
C ASN A 454 -17.94 -8.52 -5.70
N THR A 455 -16.72 -8.00 -5.57
CA THR A 455 -16.25 -6.90 -6.43
C THR A 455 -15.37 -7.35 -7.61
N THR A 456 -14.85 -8.58 -7.57
CA THR A 456 -14.06 -9.14 -8.67
C THR A 456 -14.94 -9.39 -9.88
N ARG A 457 -14.60 -8.80 -11.02
CA ARG A 457 -15.39 -8.90 -12.26
C ARG A 457 -14.52 -8.88 -13.52
N THR A 458 -15.00 -9.54 -14.56
CA THR A 458 -14.45 -9.40 -15.91
C THR A 458 -15.14 -8.25 -16.63
N LEU A 459 -14.38 -7.21 -16.99
CA LEU A 459 -14.87 -6.06 -17.75
C LEU A 459 -14.92 -6.35 -19.25
N VAL A 460 -13.96 -7.13 -19.74
CA VAL A 460 -13.86 -7.53 -21.16
C VAL A 460 -13.35 -8.96 -21.25
N ASP A 461 -14.16 -9.86 -21.78
CA ASP A 461 -13.68 -11.20 -22.16
C ASP A 461 -12.76 -11.11 -23.38
N LYS A 462 -13.24 -10.42 -24.42
CA LYS A 462 -12.51 -10.16 -25.67
C LYS A 462 -13.07 -8.94 -26.38
N ALA A 463 -12.21 -8.00 -26.76
CA ALA A 463 -12.54 -6.87 -27.65
C ALA A 463 -11.39 -6.61 -28.63
N THR A 464 -11.71 -6.22 -29.86
CA THR A 464 -10.70 -5.79 -30.84
C THR A 464 -10.74 -4.27 -30.97
N LEU A 465 -9.60 -3.61 -30.83
CA LEU A 465 -9.44 -2.18 -30.99
C LEU A 465 -8.58 -1.91 -32.22
N GLU A 466 -9.12 -1.18 -33.19
CA GLU A 466 -8.35 -0.67 -34.34
C GLU A 466 -7.33 0.39 -33.90
N PRO A 467 -6.27 0.66 -34.70
CA PRO A 467 -5.29 1.71 -34.40
C PRO A 467 -5.94 3.06 -34.08
N GLY A 468 -5.53 3.68 -32.98
CA GLY A 468 -6.05 4.97 -32.52
C GLY A 468 -7.47 4.93 -31.95
N LYS A 469 -8.09 3.75 -31.82
CA LYS A 469 -9.40 3.59 -31.16
C LYS A 469 -9.24 3.37 -29.66
N ALA A 470 -10.32 3.69 -28.96
CA ALA A 470 -10.43 3.56 -27.52
C ALA A 470 -11.71 2.83 -27.13
N LEU A 471 -11.67 2.17 -25.97
CA LEU A 471 -12.81 1.59 -25.30
C LEU A 471 -12.98 2.32 -23.96
N SER A 472 -14.21 2.74 -23.65
CA SER A 472 -14.57 3.34 -22.36
C SER A 472 -15.35 2.30 -21.56
N LEU A 473 -14.79 1.87 -20.44
CA LEU A 473 -15.32 0.78 -19.63
C LEU A 473 -15.78 1.34 -18.30
N GLN A 474 -17.07 1.21 -18.00
CA GLN A 474 -17.57 1.59 -16.69
C GLN A 474 -16.98 0.69 -15.61
N ILE A 475 -16.32 1.32 -14.65
CA ILE A 475 -15.73 0.64 -13.50
C ILE A 475 -16.41 0.99 -12.19
N ALA A 476 -17.16 2.09 -12.10
CA ALA A 476 -17.94 2.40 -10.90
C ALA A 476 -19.06 3.39 -11.18
N ARG A 477 -19.96 3.57 -10.20
CA ARG A 477 -21.02 4.58 -10.23
C ARG A 477 -20.98 5.43 -8.97
N LEU A 478 -21.26 6.73 -9.10
CA LEU A 478 -21.30 7.67 -7.97
C LEU A 478 -22.38 7.34 -6.92
N ASP A 479 -23.40 6.57 -7.31
CA ASP A 479 -24.49 6.15 -6.43
C ASP A 479 -24.28 4.75 -5.83
N GLN A 480 -23.14 4.10 -6.11
CA GLN A 480 -22.82 2.82 -5.49
C GLN A 480 -22.47 3.01 -4.00
N PRO A 481 -22.80 2.03 -3.14
CA PRO A 481 -22.43 2.10 -1.73
C PRO A 481 -20.90 2.08 -1.58
N ARG A 482 -20.44 2.71 -0.50
CA ARG A 482 -19.05 2.65 -0.02
C ARG A 482 -18.77 1.30 0.63
N HIS A 483 -17.54 0.80 0.54
CA HIS A 483 -17.18 -0.45 1.24
C HIS A 483 -17.01 -0.19 2.73
N VAL A 484 -16.50 0.99 3.09
CA VAL A 484 -16.49 1.50 4.45
C VAL A 484 -17.45 2.69 4.51
N TYR A 485 -18.46 2.56 5.36
CA TYR A 485 -19.34 3.66 5.73
C TYR A 485 -19.70 3.48 7.20
N GLU A 486 -19.02 4.23 8.06
CA GLU A 486 -19.19 4.18 9.50
C GLU A 486 -19.65 5.56 9.98
N VAL A 487 -20.80 5.60 10.64
CA VAL A 487 -21.30 6.80 11.29
C VAL A 487 -20.97 6.67 12.77
N ILE A 488 -20.06 7.51 13.25
CA ILE A 488 -19.69 7.58 14.65
C ILE A 488 -20.62 8.57 15.31
N THR A 489 -21.49 8.08 16.20
CA THR A 489 -22.46 8.92 16.91
C THR A 489 -21.89 9.42 18.24
N ALA A 490 -22.55 10.40 18.85
CA ALA A 490 -22.21 10.85 20.20
C ALA A 490 -22.33 9.72 21.23
N ASP A 491 -23.28 8.80 21.05
CA ASP A 491 -23.42 7.63 21.93
C ASP A 491 -22.30 6.61 21.72
N ASP A 492 -21.78 6.47 20.50
CA ASP A 492 -20.62 5.60 20.23
C ASP A 492 -19.35 6.18 20.85
N CYS A 493 -19.19 7.51 20.76
CA CYS A 493 -18.18 8.26 21.49
C CYS A 493 -18.27 8.06 23.02
N LEU A 494 -19.48 7.90 23.56
CA LEU A 494 -19.70 7.61 24.98
C LEU A 494 -19.58 6.12 25.33
N LYS A 495 -19.51 5.20 24.36
CA LYS A 495 -19.41 3.74 24.56
C LYS A 495 -18.01 3.17 24.36
N ALA A 496 -17.09 3.93 23.77
CA ALA A 496 -15.66 3.60 23.66
C ALA A 496 -14.94 3.59 25.03
N LEU A 497 -15.58 3.04 26.08
CA LEU A 497 -15.16 3.13 27.47
C LEU A 497 -14.44 1.85 27.95
N SER A 498 -13.92 1.00 27.07
CA SER A 498 -13.34 -0.31 27.42
C SER A 498 -11.86 -0.50 27.03
N ASP A 499 -11.12 0.59 26.90
CA ASP A 499 -9.81 0.62 26.23
C ASP A 499 -8.63 0.68 27.22
N ARG A 500 -8.90 0.81 28.53
CA ARG A 500 -7.91 0.53 29.58
C ARG A 500 -7.93 -0.94 29.98
N ILE A 501 -6.83 -1.44 30.52
CA ILE A 501 -6.76 -2.79 31.12
C ILE A 501 -7.81 -2.94 32.26
N SER A 502 -8.12 -1.86 32.96
CA SER A 502 -9.15 -1.80 34.02
C SER A 502 -10.47 -1.14 33.60
N GLY A 503 -10.69 -0.86 32.30
CA GLY A 503 -11.83 -0.10 31.77
C GLY A 503 -11.61 1.43 31.76
N GLY A 504 -12.21 2.11 30.78
CA GLY A 504 -12.10 3.55 30.49
C GLY A 504 -11.71 3.83 29.01
N PRO A 505 -11.99 5.03 28.48
CA PRO A 505 -11.64 5.41 27.10
C PRO A 505 -10.15 5.75 26.93
N ASP A 506 -9.62 5.55 25.71
CA ASP A 506 -8.26 5.94 25.29
C ASP A 506 -8.21 7.28 24.52
N THR A 507 -9.32 8.02 24.51
CA THR A 507 -9.42 9.34 23.86
C THR A 507 -10.28 10.29 24.68
N THR A 508 -9.81 11.51 24.91
CA THR A 508 -10.50 12.47 25.81
C THR A 508 -11.72 13.10 25.19
N ASP A 509 -11.67 13.39 23.90
CA ASP A 509 -12.77 13.97 23.13
C ASP A 509 -13.03 13.11 21.88
N CYS A 510 -14.23 12.59 21.74
CA CYS A 510 -14.67 11.93 20.51
C CYS A 510 -15.73 12.80 19.84
N PHE A 511 -15.46 13.19 18.60
CA PHE A 511 -16.39 13.99 17.81
C PHE A 511 -17.22 13.06 16.92
N PRO A 512 -18.56 13.17 16.91
CA PRO A 512 -19.37 12.43 15.97
C PRO A 512 -19.01 12.81 14.53
N GLY A 513 -18.95 11.83 13.65
CA GLY A 513 -18.59 12.06 12.26
C GLY A 513 -18.88 10.85 11.38
N THR A 514 -18.32 10.85 10.18
CA THR A 514 -18.52 9.78 9.23
C THR A 514 -17.19 9.41 8.59
N ASN A 515 -16.80 8.16 8.76
CA ASN A 515 -15.66 7.57 8.08
C ASN A 515 -16.14 6.85 6.84
N ILE A 516 -15.45 7.11 5.72
CA ILE A 516 -15.70 6.46 4.45
C ILE A 516 -14.39 6.07 3.78
N ASP A 517 -14.44 5.08 2.90
CA ASP A 517 -13.33 4.77 2.00
C ASP A 517 -13.30 5.70 0.77
N LEU A 518 -12.20 5.61 0.01
CA LEU A 518 -12.05 6.30 -1.27
C LEU A 518 -13.02 5.74 -2.33
N PHE A 519 -13.35 6.54 -3.34
CA PHE A 519 -14.17 6.12 -4.48
C PHE A 519 -13.32 5.56 -5.63
N PRO A 520 -13.68 4.41 -6.23
CA PRO A 520 -14.73 3.47 -5.83
C PRO A 520 -14.33 2.52 -4.69
N SER A 521 -13.04 2.47 -4.40
CA SER A 521 -12.42 1.72 -3.31
C SER A 521 -11.04 2.31 -3.03
N THR A 522 -10.32 1.87 -2.00
CA THR A 522 -8.95 2.32 -1.70
C THR A 522 -8.03 2.21 -2.91
N THR A 523 -8.01 1.03 -3.54
CA THR A 523 -7.40 0.84 -4.86
C THR A 523 -8.27 -0.02 -5.77
N MET A 524 -8.09 0.21 -7.07
CA MET A 524 -8.61 -0.63 -8.13
C MET A 524 -7.45 -1.39 -8.76
N TYR A 525 -7.54 -2.72 -8.80
CA TYR A 525 -6.55 -3.58 -9.42
C TYR A 525 -7.09 -4.24 -10.68
N PHE A 526 -6.35 -4.08 -11.77
CA PHE A 526 -6.67 -4.57 -13.09
C PHE A 526 -5.60 -5.54 -13.59
N THR A 527 -6.05 -6.59 -14.27
CA THR A 527 -5.17 -7.43 -15.09
C THR A 527 -5.80 -7.65 -16.45
N GLY A 528 -5.02 -7.58 -17.51
CA GLY A 528 -5.53 -7.80 -18.86
C GLY A 528 -4.44 -8.20 -19.84
N ASP A 529 -4.82 -8.99 -20.84
CA ASP A 529 -3.90 -9.47 -21.88
C ASP A 529 -4.10 -8.61 -23.14
N THR A 530 -3.01 -8.01 -23.63
CA THR A 530 -2.95 -7.40 -24.96
C THR A 530 -2.41 -8.43 -25.93
N VAL A 531 -3.21 -8.76 -26.95
CA VAL A 531 -2.85 -9.75 -27.97
C VAL A 531 -2.77 -9.08 -29.33
N ASP A 532 -1.62 -9.16 -29.99
CA ASP A 532 -1.54 -8.98 -31.43
C ASP A 532 -1.85 -10.33 -32.10
N PRO A 533 -3.01 -10.49 -32.76
CA PRO A 533 -3.42 -11.78 -33.30
C PRO A 533 -2.56 -12.25 -34.49
N ASN A 534 -1.78 -11.34 -35.10
CA ASN A 534 -1.04 -11.61 -36.33
C ASN A 534 0.42 -11.13 -36.25
N ALA A 535 1.00 -11.20 -35.05
CA ALA A 535 2.38 -10.80 -34.79
C ALA A 535 3.36 -11.69 -35.55
N THR A 536 4.44 -11.08 -36.06
CA THR A 536 5.64 -11.84 -36.44
C THR A 536 6.56 -11.89 -35.23
N TYR A 537 6.97 -13.08 -34.81
CA TYR A 537 7.84 -13.26 -33.66
C TYR A 537 8.71 -14.52 -33.78
N TRP A 538 9.83 -14.54 -33.07
CA TRP A 538 10.73 -15.67 -32.99
C TRP A 538 10.14 -16.78 -32.12
N ASN A 539 9.98 -17.97 -32.69
CA ASN A 539 9.65 -19.17 -31.93
C ASN A 539 10.95 -19.94 -31.63
N PRO A 540 11.38 -20.07 -30.36
CA PRO A 540 12.64 -20.72 -30.00
C PRO A 540 12.63 -22.24 -30.20
N GLU A 541 11.47 -22.89 -30.10
CA GLU A 541 11.31 -24.33 -30.34
C GLU A 541 11.47 -24.68 -31.82
N LEU A 542 10.85 -23.88 -32.69
CA LEU A 542 10.91 -24.05 -34.14
C LEU A 542 12.14 -23.39 -34.77
N ARG A 543 12.87 -22.56 -34.01
CA ARG A 543 14.03 -21.77 -34.44
C ARG A 543 13.79 -20.97 -35.72
N LYS A 544 12.61 -20.35 -35.84
CA LYS A 544 12.24 -19.50 -36.97
C LYS A 544 11.26 -18.43 -36.56
N TYR A 545 11.16 -17.39 -37.39
CA TYR A 545 10.05 -16.44 -37.28
C TYR A 545 8.75 -17.10 -37.72
N VAL A 546 7.72 -16.96 -36.91
CA VAL A 546 6.36 -17.40 -37.19
C VAL A 546 5.41 -16.21 -37.14
N ARG A 547 4.22 -16.40 -37.72
CA ARG A 547 3.14 -15.43 -37.66
C ARG A 547 1.98 -16.01 -36.87
N GLY A 548 1.48 -15.28 -35.87
CA GLY A 548 0.37 -15.73 -35.03
C GLY A 548 0.17 -14.84 -33.80
N PRO A 549 -0.64 -15.28 -32.83
CA PRO A 549 -0.94 -14.50 -31.65
C PRO A 549 0.30 -14.34 -30.77
N LEU A 550 0.60 -13.09 -30.38
CA LEU A 550 1.59 -12.76 -29.35
C LEU A 550 0.91 -11.93 -28.27
N ALA A 551 1.06 -12.37 -27.01
CA ALA A 551 0.41 -11.74 -25.87
C ALA A 551 1.44 -11.05 -24.95
N SER A 552 1.07 -9.86 -24.48
CA SER A 552 1.67 -9.21 -23.32
C SER A 552 0.59 -9.09 -22.24
N ARG A 553 0.97 -9.11 -20.97
CA ARG A 553 0.01 -8.92 -19.86
C ARG A 553 0.32 -7.62 -19.13
N THR A 554 -0.72 -6.86 -18.83
CA THR A 554 -0.63 -5.67 -17.99
C THR A 554 -1.24 -5.97 -16.63
N TYR A 555 -0.53 -5.56 -15.59
CA TYR A 555 -1.01 -5.46 -14.22
C TYR A 555 -1.00 -3.98 -13.86
N TYR A 556 -2.17 -3.45 -13.53
CA TYR A 556 -2.36 -2.03 -13.33
C TYR A 556 -3.14 -1.81 -12.05
N GLN A 557 -2.63 -0.95 -11.17
CA GLN A 557 -3.35 -0.56 -9.97
C GLN A 557 -3.45 0.96 -9.94
N MET A 558 -4.59 1.48 -9.52
CA MET A 558 -4.80 2.90 -9.31
C MET A 558 -5.48 3.16 -7.97
N SER A 559 -5.15 4.28 -7.34
CA SER A 559 -5.81 4.72 -6.12
C SER A 559 -7.25 5.15 -6.39
N GLY A 560 -8.11 4.97 -5.40
CA GLY A 560 -9.39 5.67 -5.36
C GLY A 560 -9.22 7.18 -5.22
N ARG A 561 -10.36 7.88 -5.19
CA ARG A 561 -10.45 9.34 -5.13
C ARG A 561 -11.47 9.76 -4.08
N ARG A 562 -11.19 10.84 -3.36
CA ARG A 562 -12.22 11.53 -2.60
C ARG A 562 -13.08 12.32 -3.59
N LEU A 563 -14.39 12.14 -3.50
CA LEU A 563 -15.32 12.84 -4.38
C LEU A 563 -15.72 14.15 -3.72
N ASP A 564 -15.23 15.29 -4.18
CA ASP A 564 -15.65 16.59 -3.66
C ASP A 564 -15.88 17.54 -4.84
N VAL A 565 -16.98 17.28 -5.58
CA VAL A 565 -17.32 18.04 -6.78
C VAL A 565 -17.74 19.46 -6.43
N ASN A 566 -18.38 19.67 -5.28
CA ASN A 566 -18.83 20.99 -4.83
C ASN A 566 -17.72 21.80 -4.12
N GLN A 567 -16.55 21.20 -3.89
CA GLN A 567 -15.35 21.81 -3.27
C GLN A 567 -15.59 22.34 -1.86
N ASN A 568 -16.50 21.71 -1.10
CA ASN A 568 -16.78 22.09 0.28
C ASN A 568 -15.86 21.40 1.30
N GLY A 569 -14.95 20.53 0.84
CA GLY A 569 -14.05 19.76 1.68
C GLY A 569 -14.66 18.48 2.26
N ILE A 570 -15.92 18.16 1.95
CA ILE A 570 -16.66 16.97 2.40
C ILE A 570 -16.85 16.06 1.18
N ASP A 571 -16.81 14.73 1.39
CA ASP A 571 -17.10 13.83 0.28
C ASP A 571 -18.59 13.92 -0.12
N ASP A 572 -18.86 14.06 -1.42
CA ASP A 572 -20.20 14.18 -2.00
C ASP A 572 -21.13 13.03 -1.59
N PHE A 573 -20.58 11.84 -1.27
CA PHE A 573 -21.38 10.73 -0.77
C PHE A 573 -22.02 11.05 0.58
N ILE A 574 -21.28 11.73 1.47
CA ILE A 574 -21.74 12.17 2.79
C ILE A 574 -22.78 13.29 2.63
N ASP A 575 -22.51 14.26 1.75
CA ASP A 575 -23.42 15.39 1.49
C ASP A 575 -24.81 14.96 1.00
N ARG A 576 -24.89 13.82 0.29
CA ARG A 576 -26.14 13.27 -0.24
C ARG A 576 -26.92 12.46 0.78
N GLN A 577 -26.33 12.09 1.91
CA GLN A 577 -27.06 11.34 2.93
C GLN A 577 -28.05 12.27 3.65
N PRO A 578 -29.22 11.75 4.08
CA PRO A 578 -30.13 12.52 4.91
C PRO A 578 -29.40 12.97 6.17
N LYS A 579 -29.24 14.29 6.35
CA LYS A 579 -28.73 14.81 7.62
C LYS A 579 -29.68 14.33 8.71
N ALA A 580 -29.18 13.59 9.69
CA ALA A 580 -29.98 13.19 10.84
C ALA A 580 -30.59 14.46 11.45
N VAL A 581 -31.92 14.54 11.41
CA VAL A 581 -32.65 15.63 12.06
C VAL A 581 -32.36 15.47 13.54
N LYS A 582 -31.65 16.44 14.13
CA LYS A 582 -31.48 16.50 15.58
C LYS A 582 -32.88 16.47 16.22
N PRO A 583 -33.20 15.51 17.11
CA PRO A 583 -34.35 15.66 17.99
C PRO A 583 -34.17 16.87 18.91
#